data_AF-A0ABD5KKN7-F1
#
_entry.id   AF-A0ABD5KKN7-F1
#
_cell.length_a   1.000
_cell.length_b   1.000
_cell.length_c   1.000
_cell.angle_alpha   90.00
_cell.angle_beta   90.00
_cell.angle_gamma   90.00
#
_symmetry.space_group_name_H-M   'P 1'
#
loop_
_entity.id
_entity.type
_entity.pdbx_description
1 polymer ?
#
loop_
_entity_poly.entity_id
_entity_poly.type
_entity_poly.pdbx_seq_one_letter_code
_entity_poly.pdbx_strand_id
1 'polypeptide(L)'
;MSFSKTGLKTIANELNHRGHRTQTGKPFSTTAIRDLLDNPMFVGKIRYNRYENWAERRRKGKNREPILVEGHHPPIISQELWDKVQLLREKKATLPKKRFEGEYLLTGLIRCPECGAAMTASRTVNRSKNGEKIARMYYSCGRFRSQGSAVCHANSIRKVEAEQAVTERIRQAVVNPEILQRVVHSVNERRSGRIKPLREELTAVQTCITILEDKKRKYLDLYEIDDIDRDMFSERLSVLNKELDTELTRRSKLELDLRDDQADPVSYELVRSLMTNFDALLRQSLFQQRKTLLHLIIKKITLDEKKRVSSVELAFNEDTEKHFLSQAPSVLLSAEGAFPMSGKAIKASSYLALII
;
A
#
# COMPACT_ATOMS: atom_id res chain seq x y z
N MET A 1 -22.58 -32.44 -14.23
CA MET A 1 -22.95 -31.58 -13.08
C MET A 1 -23.13 -30.15 -13.57
N SER A 2 -24.34 -29.57 -13.44
CA SER A 2 -24.63 -28.23 -13.98
C SER A 2 -24.22 -27.14 -12.98
N PHE A 3 -23.43 -26.15 -13.42
CA PHE A 3 -23.08 -24.94 -12.67
C PHE A 3 -24.26 -23.93 -12.59
N SER A 4 -25.48 -24.43 -12.72
CA SER A 4 -26.70 -23.62 -12.74
C SER A 4 -26.87 -22.95 -11.37
N LYS A 5 -26.63 -21.62 -11.33
CA LYS A 5 -26.83 -20.71 -10.19
C LYS A 5 -25.68 -20.59 -9.17
N THR A 6 -24.46 -21.00 -9.50
CA THR A 6 -23.32 -20.87 -8.57
C THR A 6 -22.71 -19.46 -8.59
N GLY A 7 -22.23 -18.97 -7.44
CA GLY A 7 -21.53 -17.68 -7.33
C GLY A 7 -20.06 -17.77 -7.75
N LEU A 8 -19.45 -16.66 -8.17
CA LEU A 8 -18.03 -16.62 -8.59
C LEU A 8 -17.07 -17.20 -7.54
N LYS A 9 -17.35 -16.97 -6.24
CA LYS A 9 -16.55 -17.50 -5.13
C LYS A 9 -16.62 -19.03 -5.10
N THR A 10 -17.79 -19.59 -5.32
CA THR A 10 -17.98 -21.04 -5.29
C THR A 10 -17.27 -21.70 -6.47
N ILE A 11 -17.32 -21.11 -7.66
CA ILE A 11 -16.56 -21.58 -8.83
C ILE A 11 -15.06 -21.56 -8.53
N ALA A 12 -14.54 -20.45 -7.99
CA ALA A 12 -13.14 -20.34 -7.61
C ALA A 12 -12.74 -21.40 -6.55
N ASN A 13 -13.57 -21.59 -5.53
CA ASN A 13 -13.33 -22.56 -4.46
C ASN A 13 -13.28 -24.00 -5.00
N GLU A 14 -14.24 -24.35 -5.86
CA GLU A 14 -14.32 -25.68 -6.48
C GLU A 14 -13.08 -25.97 -7.34
N LEU A 15 -12.68 -25.03 -8.21
CA LEU A 15 -11.49 -25.19 -9.03
C LEU A 15 -10.22 -25.35 -8.19
N ASN A 16 -10.13 -24.61 -7.09
CA ASN A 16 -8.99 -24.70 -6.17
C ASN A 16 -8.95 -26.05 -5.43
N HIS A 17 -10.11 -26.56 -4.99
CA HIS A 17 -10.23 -27.90 -4.37
C HIS A 17 -9.84 -29.03 -5.33
N ARG A 18 -10.14 -28.87 -6.63
CA ARG A 18 -9.71 -29.81 -7.68
C ARG A 18 -8.24 -29.69 -8.07
N GLY A 19 -7.47 -28.82 -7.41
CA GLY A 19 -6.05 -28.64 -7.69
C GLY A 19 -5.75 -27.77 -8.92
N HIS A 20 -6.75 -27.22 -9.62
CA HIS A 20 -6.51 -26.34 -10.75
C HIS A 20 -5.87 -25.01 -10.30
N ARG A 21 -4.96 -24.48 -11.12
CA ARG A 21 -4.26 -23.21 -10.88
C ARG A 21 -4.36 -22.31 -12.11
N THR A 22 -4.19 -21.01 -11.89
CA THR A 22 -4.02 -20.04 -12.99
C THR A 22 -2.71 -20.31 -13.73
N GLN A 23 -2.53 -19.71 -14.92
CA GLN A 23 -1.30 -19.82 -15.72
C GLN A 23 -0.03 -19.44 -14.94
N THR A 24 -0.15 -18.55 -13.94
CA THR A 24 0.96 -18.13 -13.07
C THR A 24 1.15 -19.01 -11.84
N GLY A 25 0.51 -20.17 -11.77
CA GLY A 25 0.56 -21.10 -10.62
C GLY A 25 -0.26 -20.67 -9.40
N LYS A 26 -0.93 -19.51 -9.44
CA LYS A 26 -1.72 -18.99 -8.31
C LYS A 26 -3.11 -19.63 -8.22
N PRO A 27 -3.72 -19.73 -7.02
CA PRO A 27 -5.11 -20.14 -6.87
C PRO A 27 -6.08 -19.22 -7.60
N PHE A 28 -7.20 -19.78 -8.08
CA PHE A 28 -8.28 -19.01 -8.67
C PHE A 28 -8.94 -18.09 -7.63
N SER A 29 -9.13 -16.83 -7.99
CA SER A 29 -9.88 -15.85 -7.21
C SER A 29 -11.18 -15.46 -7.93
N THR A 30 -12.12 -14.86 -7.21
CA THR A 30 -13.34 -14.28 -7.80
C THR A 30 -13.03 -13.30 -8.94
N THR A 31 -11.94 -12.56 -8.84
CA THR A 31 -11.47 -11.66 -9.92
C THR A 31 -10.93 -12.46 -11.09
N ALA A 32 -10.13 -13.51 -10.86
CA ALA A 32 -9.62 -14.36 -11.94
C ALA A 32 -10.76 -15.04 -12.71
N ILE A 33 -11.77 -15.59 -12.02
CA ILE A 33 -12.95 -16.17 -12.66
C ILE A 33 -13.73 -15.11 -13.42
N ARG A 34 -13.87 -13.90 -12.87
CA ARG A 34 -14.52 -12.79 -13.57
C ARG A 34 -13.78 -12.45 -14.86
N ASP A 35 -12.46 -12.27 -14.80
CA ASP A 35 -11.64 -11.93 -15.96
C ASP A 35 -11.68 -13.05 -17.02
N LEU A 36 -11.76 -14.32 -16.60
CA LEU A 36 -11.96 -15.46 -17.49
C LEU A 36 -13.30 -15.38 -18.22
N LEU A 37 -14.40 -15.17 -17.47
CA LEU A 37 -15.74 -15.05 -18.04
C LEU A 37 -15.94 -13.76 -18.86
N ASP A 38 -15.07 -12.76 -18.70
CA ASP A 38 -15.06 -11.50 -19.44
C ASP A 38 -14.07 -11.48 -20.61
N ASN A 39 -13.40 -12.61 -20.90
CA ASN A 39 -12.42 -12.70 -21.97
C ASN A 39 -13.07 -13.10 -23.31
N PRO A 40 -13.23 -12.18 -24.28
CA PRO A 40 -13.85 -12.47 -25.57
C PRO A 40 -13.01 -13.41 -26.44
N MET A 41 -11.74 -13.66 -26.09
CA MET A 41 -10.89 -14.62 -26.79
C MET A 41 -11.50 -16.02 -26.86
N PHE A 42 -12.30 -16.41 -25.87
CA PHE A 42 -12.97 -17.72 -25.86
C PHE A 42 -14.00 -17.89 -26.99
N VAL A 43 -14.49 -16.80 -27.58
CA VAL A 43 -15.46 -16.82 -28.69
C VAL A 43 -14.83 -16.54 -30.05
N GLY A 44 -13.50 -16.45 -30.12
CA GLY A 44 -12.79 -16.09 -31.36
C GLY A 44 -12.45 -14.60 -31.47
N LYS A 45 -12.87 -13.74 -30.53
CA LYS A 45 -12.68 -12.28 -30.63
C LYS A 45 -11.43 -11.78 -29.90
N ILE A 46 -10.77 -10.79 -30.48
CA ILE A 46 -9.61 -10.10 -29.91
C ILE A 46 -10.04 -8.73 -29.38
N ARG A 47 -9.59 -8.37 -28.17
CA ARG A 47 -9.87 -7.07 -27.55
C ARG A 47 -8.61 -6.21 -27.50
N TYR A 48 -8.68 -5.02 -28.10
CA TYR A 48 -7.64 -4.00 -28.07
C TYR A 48 -8.10 -2.73 -27.31
N ASN A 49 -7.15 -1.90 -26.87
CA ASN A 49 -7.40 -0.64 -26.17
C ASN A 49 -8.31 -0.76 -24.92
N ARG A 50 -8.05 -1.75 -24.04
CA ARG A 50 -8.82 -1.96 -22.79
C ARG A 50 -8.64 -0.81 -21.78
N TYR A 51 -7.49 -0.13 -21.81
CA TYR A 51 -7.15 0.95 -20.88
C TYR A 51 -6.59 2.15 -21.65
N GLU A 52 -7.11 3.33 -21.34
CA GLU A 52 -6.66 4.62 -21.87
C GLU A 52 -5.73 5.31 -20.87
N ASN A 53 -4.82 6.15 -21.38
CA ASN A 53 -3.89 6.96 -20.58
C ASN A 53 -3.16 6.12 -19.53
N TRP A 54 -2.59 4.98 -19.94
CA TRP A 54 -1.98 4.01 -19.04
C TRP A 54 -0.90 4.62 -18.14
N ALA A 55 -0.10 5.55 -18.68
CA ALA A 55 0.95 6.25 -17.96
C ALA A 55 0.43 6.98 -16.70
N GLU A 56 -0.72 7.64 -16.81
CA GLU A 56 -1.30 8.46 -15.74
C GLU A 56 -2.29 7.67 -14.87
N ARG A 57 -3.24 6.97 -15.51
CA ARG A 57 -4.41 6.39 -14.84
C ARG A 57 -4.26 4.90 -14.56
N ARG A 58 -3.31 4.22 -15.22
CA ARG A 58 -3.10 2.77 -15.13
C ARG A 58 -4.44 2.03 -15.22
N ARG A 59 -4.71 1.11 -14.28
CA ARG A 59 -5.95 0.32 -14.21
C ARG A 59 -7.23 1.14 -13.94
N LYS A 60 -7.13 2.42 -13.54
CA LYS A 60 -8.29 3.31 -13.35
C LYS A 60 -8.79 3.90 -14.67
N GLY A 61 -7.95 3.97 -15.71
CA GLY A 61 -8.32 4.43 -17.05
C GLY A 61 -8.99 3.34 -17.88
N LYS A 62 -10.04 2.68 -17.37
CA LYS A 62 -10.71 1.61 -18.11
C LYS A 62 -11.54 2.22 -19.26
N ASN A 63 -11.21 1.84 -20.50
CA ASN A 63 -11.97 2.25 -21.68
C ASN A 63 -13.39 1.65 -21.63
N ARG A 64 -14.41 2.46 -21.91
CA ARG A 64 -15.80 2.04 -21.99
C ARG A 64 -16.11 1.32 -23.30
N GLU A 65 -15.38 1.64 -24.36
CA GLU A 65 -15.57 1.14 -25.72
C GLU A 65 -14.25 0.55 -26.25
N PRO A 66 -13.80 -0.59 -25.70
CA PRO A 66 -12.62 -1.26 -26.24
C PRO A 66 -12.90 -1.82 -27.64
N ILE A 67 -11.91 -1.75 -28.51
CA ILE A 67 -12.01 -2.26 -29.88
C ILE A 67 -12.08 -3.79 -29.82
N LEU A 68 -13.11 -4.38 -30.43
CA LEU A 68 -13.30 -5.82 -30.55
C LEU A 68 -13.26 -6.20 -32.02
N VAL A 69 -12.37 -7.13 -32.37
CA VAL A 69 -12.16 -7.61 -33.75
C VAL A 69 -12.27 -9.12 -33.76
N GLU A 70 -12.74 -9.71 -34.85
CA GLU A 70 -12.68 -11.16 -35.05
C GLU A 70 -11.20 -11.60 -35.18
N GLY A 71 -10.81 -12.60 -34.38
CA GLY A 71 -9.50 -13.21 -34.44
C GLY A 71 -9.46 -14.38 -35.42
N HIS A 72 -8.25 -14.74 -35.84
CA HIS A 72 -8.02 -15.91 -36.70
C HIS A 72 -7.97 -17.24 -35.93
N HIS A 73 -8.03 -17.21 -34.60
CA HIS A 73 -7.98 -18.42 -33.78
C HIS A 73 -9.34 -19.09 -33.66
N PRO A 74 -9.40 -20.43 -33.58
CA PRO A 74 -10.65 -21.14 -33.40
C PRO A 74 -11.29 -20.81 -32.04
N PRO A 75 -12.62 -20.60 -31.98
CA PRO A 75 -13.32 -20.35 -30.74
C PRO A 75 -13.30 -21.60 -29.84
N ILE A 76 -13.15 -21.40 -28.53
CA ILE A 76 -13.15 -22.47 -27.52
C ILE A 76 -14.59 -22.80 -27.09
N ILE A 77 -15.49 -21.81 -27.12
CA ILE A 77 -16.90 -21.95 -26.79
C ILE A 77 -17.77 -21.33 -27.89
N SER A 78 -19.02 -21.78 -28.00
CA SER A 78 -19.97 -21.19 -28.94
C SER A 78 -20.38 -19.77 -28.53
N GLN A 79 -20.67 -18.93 -29.52
CA GLN A 79 -21.20 -17.58 -29.34
C GLN A 79 -22.49 -17.61 -28.49
N GLU A 80 -23.38 -18.58 -28.74
CA GLU A 80 -24.60 -18.75 -27.96
C GLU A 80 -24.36 -19.00 -26.46
N LEU A 81 -23.35 -19.82 -26.11
CA LEU A 81 -23.02 -20.09 -24.72
C LEU A 81 -22.46 -18.85 -24.04
N TRP A 82 -21.62 -18.09 -24.75
CA TRP A 82 -21.08 -16.84 -24.28
C TRP A 82 -22.19 -15.81 -24.00
N ASP A 83 -23.11 -15.64 -24.94
CA ASP A 83 -24.21 -14.67 -24.81
C ASP A 83 -25.12 -15.02 -23.62
N LYS A 84 -25.40 -16.31 -23.43
CA LYS A 84 -26.11 -16.80 -22.23
C LYS A 84 -25.38 -16.43 -20.93
N VAL A 85 -24.06 -16.60 -20.88
CA VAL A 85 -23.24 -16.24 -19.71
C VAL A 85 -23.23 -14.73 -19.48
N GLN A 86 -23.05 -13.91 -20.52
CA GLN A 86 -23.04 -12.46 -20.39
C GLN A 86 -24.38 -11.93 -19.91
N LEU A 87 -25.50 -12.44 -20.46
CA LEU A 87 -26.85 -12.07 -20.05
C LEU A 87 -27.11 -12.43 -18.57
N LEU A 88 -26.65 -13.59 -18.09
CA LEU A 88 -26.75 -13.94 -16.67
C LEU A 88 -25.92 -12.99 -15.76
N ARG A 89 -24.79 -12.49 -16.27
CA ARG A 89 -23.93 -11.56 -15.52
C ARG A 89 -24.50 -10.16 -15.50
N GLU A 90 -25.07 -9.70 -16.61
CA GLU A 90 -25.75 -8.42 -16.71
C GLU A 90 -26.96 -8.37 -15.77
N LYS A 91 -27.81 -9.41 -15.77
CA LYS A 91 -28.91 -9.55 -14.79
C LYS A 91 -28.45 -9.50 -13.34
N LYS A 92 -27.25 -10.01 -13.04
CA LYS A 92 -26.66 -9.92 -11.69
C LYS A 92 -26.03 -8.56 -11.40
N ALA A 93 -25.62 -7.82 -12.42
CA ALA A 93 -25.03 -6.49 -12.29
C ALA A 93 -26.08 -5.39 -12.07
N THR A 94 -27.28 -5.57 -12.64
CA THR A 94 -28.43 -4.67 -12.45
C THR A 94 -29.10 -4.81 -11.09
N LEU A 95 -28.93 -5.96 -10.43
CA LEU A 95 -29.35 -6.11 -9.03
C LEU A 95 -28.62 -5.07 -8.16
N PRO A 96 -29.33 -4.38 -7.25
CA PRO A 96 -28.72 -3.41 -6.36
C PRO A 96 -27.61 -4.12 -5.59
N LYS A 97 -26.38 -3.66 -5.81
CA LYS A 97 -25.25 -4.09 -4.99
C LYS A 97 -25.63 -3.76 -3.57
N LYS A 98 -25.67 -4.76 -2.68
CA LYS A 98 -25.76 -4.54 -1.24
C LYS A 98 -24.50 -3.78 -0.81
N ARG A 99 -24.47 -2.47 -1.02
CA ARG A 99 -23.49 -1.56 -0.42
C ARG A 99 -23.83 -1.57 1.05
N PHE A 100 -22.96 -2.19 1.81
CA PHE A 100 -23.10 -2.17 3.24
C PHE A 100 -22.44 -0.90 3.75
N GLU A 101 -23.26 -0.03 4.34
CA GLU A 101 -22.83 1.09 5.17
C GLU A 101 -22.35 0.49 6.50
N GLY A 102 -21.08 0.11 6.50
CA GLY A 102 -20.38 -0.35 7.68
C GLY A 102 -19.14 0.48 7.86
N GLU A 103 -19.07 1.17 8.98
CA GLU A 103 -17.85 1.79 9.44
C GLU A 103 -16.90 0.68 9.91
N TYR A 104 -15.78 0.46 9.23
CA TYR A 104 -14.75 -0.50 9.66
C TYR A 104 -13.41 0.21 9.70
N LEU A 105 -12.96 0.52 10.91
CA LEU A 105 -11.75 1.31 11.15
C LEU A 105 -10.47 0.57 10.77
N LEU A 106 -10.46 -0.76 10.91
CA LEU A 106 -9.26 -1.58 10.81
C LEU A 106 -9.14 -2.36 9.50
N THR A 107 -9.96 -2.01 8.50
CA THR A 107 -9.99 -2.73 7.22
C THR A 107 -8.65 -2.59 6.49
N GLY A 108 -7.98 -3.71 6.22
CA GLY A 108 -6.67 -3.71 5.56
C GLY A 108 -5.48 -3.65 6.52
N LEU A 109 -5.70 -3.30 7.79
CA LEU A 109 -4.67 -3.30 8.83
C LEU A 109 -4.52 -4.67 9.49
N ILE A 110 -5.64 -5.34 9.77
CA ILE A 110 -5.63 -6.68 10.37
C ILE A 110 -5.15 -7.71 9.35
N ARG A 111 -4.20 -8.55 9.77
CA ARG A 111 -3.63 -9.64 8.98
C ARG A 111 -4.15 -10.98 9.46
N CYS A 112 -4.47 -11.84 8.50
CA CYS A 112 -4.90 -13.19 8.78
C CYS A 112 -3.74 -13.98 9.43
N PRO A 113 -3.97 -14.67 10.56
CA PRO A 113 -2.91 -15.41 11.25
C PRO A 113 -2.38 -16.61 10.43
N GLU A 114 -3.22 -17.17 9.56
CA GLU A 114 -2.89 -18.37 8.78
C GLU A 114 -2.19 -18.03 7.45
N CYS A 115 -2.72 -17.08 6.67
CA CYS A 115 -2.21 -16.80 5.32
C CYS A 115 -1.55 -15.42 5.15
N GLY A 116 -1.48 -14.61 6.21
CA GLY A 116 -0.91 -13.26 6.20
C GLY A 116 -1.70 -12.22 5.38
N ALA A 117 -2.76 -12.62 4.68
CA ALA A 117 -3.55 -11.72 3.83
C ALA A 117 -4.30 -10.67 4.68
N ALA A 118 -4.50 -9.49 4.10
CA ALA A 118 -5.33 -8.45 4.70
C ALA A 118 -6.76 -8.96 4.93
N MET A 119 -7.30 -8.68 6.11
CA MET A 119 -8.68 -8.97 6.45
C MET A 119 -9.60 -7.87 5.94
N THR A 120 -10.81 -8.27 5.57
CA THR A 120 -11.81 -7.44 4.92
C THR A 120 -13.10 -7.46 5.71
N ALA A 121 -13.89 -6.39 5.57
CA ALA A 121 -15.20 -6.27 6.16
C ALA A 121 -16.13 -7.43 5.77
N SER A 122 -16.81 -7.99 6.76
CA SER A 122 -17.76 -9.08 6.60
C SER A 122 -18.96 -8.86 7.52
N ARG A 123 -20.16 -9.14 7.02
CA ARG A 123 -21.40 -9.01 7.79
C ARG A 123 -22.21 -10.29 7.67
N THR A 124 -22.77 -10.72 8.79
CA THR A 124 -23.73 -11.81 8.87
C THR A 124 -25.02 -11.26 9.46
N VAL A 125 -26.16 -11.52 8.83
CA VAL A 125 -27.48 -11.13 9.34
C VAL A 125 -28.24 -12.40 9.66
N ASN A 126 -28.51 -12.61 10.94
CA ASN A 126 -29.28 -13.75 11.43
C ASN A 126 -30.64 -13.26 11.94
N ARG A 127 -31.66 -14.12 11.93
CA ARG A 127 -32.92 -13.86 12.61
C ARG A 127 -32.85 -14.41 14.04
N SER A 128 -33.27 -13.60 15.01
CA SER A 128 -33.51 -14.04 16.38
C SER A 128 -34.70 -14.99 16.43
N LYS A 129 -34.85 -15.73 17.54
CA LYS A 129 -36.04 -16.56 17.80
C LYS A 129 -37.34 -15.73 17.75
N ASN A 130 -37.26 -14.45 18.08
CA ASN A 130 -38.38 -13.50 18.08
C ASN A 130 -38.60 -12.81 16.71
N GLY A 131 -37.94 -13.28 15.64
CA GLY A 131 -38.08 -12.73 14.28
C GLY A 131 -37.21 -11.51 13.95
N GLU A 132 -36.58 -10.89 14.95
CA GLU A 132 -35.73 -9.71 14.78
C GLU A 132 -34.44 -10.00 13.98
N LYS A 133 -34.03 -9.08 13.10
CA LYS A 133 -32.80 -9.22 12.31
C LYS A 133 -31.59 -8.70 13.09
N ILE A 134 -30.73 -9.61 13.54
CA ILE A 134 -29.47 -9.28 14.22
C ILE A 134 -28.32 -9.26 13.21
N ALA A 135 -27.78 -8.08 12.96
CA ALA A 135 -26.59 -7.89 12.12
C ALA A 135 -25.31 -7.94 12.96
N ARG A 136 -24.42 -8.88 12.65
CA ARG A 136 -23.09 -9.01 13.25
C ARG A 136 -22.02 -8.64 12.23
N MET A 137 -21.10 -7.76 12.63
CA MET A 137 -20.00 -7.28 11.80
C MET A 137 -18.69 -7.93 12.23
N TYR A 138 -17.88 -8.29 11.25
CA TYR A 138 -16.64 -9.03 11.43
C TYR A 138 -15.55 -8.51 10.49
N TYR A 139 -14.31 -8.72 10.89
CA TYR A 139 -13.19 -8.76 9.96
C TYR A 139 -12.95 -10.23 9.59
N SER A 140 -12.84 -10.54 8.30
CA SER A 140 -12.61 -11.91 7.81
C SER A 140 -11.47 -11.95 6.79
N CYS A 141 -10.76 -13.08 6.71
CA CYS A 141 -9.65 -13.26 5.76
C CYS A 141 -10.05 -12.92 4.31
N GLY A 142 -9.31 -12.00 3.68
CA GLY A 142 -9.54 -11.60 2.29
C GLY A 142 -9.27 -12.72 1.29
N ARG A 143 -8.30 -13.60 1.57
CA ARG A 143 -7.96 -14.74 0.70
C ARG A 143 -9.06 -15.79 0.73
N PHE A 144 -9.57 -16.16 1.90
CA PHE A 144 -10.76 -17.03 2.00
C PHE A 144 -11.98 -16.45 1.27
N ARG A 145 -12.23 -15.15 1.40
CA ARG A 145 -13.39 -14.50 0.75
C ARG A 145 -13.27 -14.45 -0.77
N SER A 146 -12.05 -14.34 -1.29
CA SER A 146 -11.79 -14.24 -2.74
C SER A 146 -11.49 -15.58 -3.41
N GLN A 147 -10.85 -16.52 -2.74
CA GLN A 147 -10.33 -17.78 -3.32
C GLN A 147 -11.00 -19.03 -2.73
N GLY A 148 -11.69 -18.92 -1.60
CA GLY A 148 -12.44 -20.02 -0.98
C GLY A 148 -11.69 -20.74 0.15
N SER A 149 -12.33 -21.78 0.70
CA SER A 149 -11.81 -22.61 1.80
C SER A 149 -10.63 -23.48 1.40
N ALA A 150 -10.46 -23.77 0.11
CA ALA A 150 -9.29 -24.50 -0.39
C ALA A 150 -7.96 -23.78 -0.12
N VAL A 151 -7.97 -22.47 0.17
CA VAL A 151 -6.75 -21.68 0.34
C VAL A 151 -6.54 -21.17 1.77
N CYS A 152 -7.61 -20.86 2.50
CA CYS A 152 -7.54 -20.36 3.88
C CYS A 152 -8.92 -20.42 4.52
N HIS A 153 -9.02 -20.22 5.83
CA HIS A 153 -10.26 -20.16 6.58
C HIS A 153 -10.78 -18.73 6.76
N ALA A 154 -12.03 -18.59 7.22
CA ALA A 154 -12.64 -17.28 7.45
C ALA A 154 -11.91 -16.45 8.51
N ASN A 155 -11.29 -17.12 9.50
CA ASN A 155 -10.49 -16.55 10.59
C ASN A 155 -11.08 -15.24 11.12
N SER A 156 -12.38 -15.25 11.40
CA SER A 156 -13.14 -14.02 11.63
C SER A 156 -13.09 -13.58 13.08
N ILE A 157 -12.86 -12.28 13.28
CA ILE A 157 -12.94 -11.60 14.58
C ILE A 157 -14.09 -10.60 14.53
N ARG A 158 -14.83 -10.44 15.64
CA ARG A 158 -15.93 -9.45 15.68
C ARG A 158 -15.36 -8.04 15.57
N LYS A 159 -16.06 -7.18 14.82
CA LYS A 159 -15.65 -5.78 14.63
C LYS A 159 -15.39 -5.09 15.98
N VAL A 160 -16.37 -5.19 16.88
CA VAL A 160 -16.34 -4.52 18.19
C VAL A 160 -15.15 -5.00 19.03
N GLU A 161 -14.94 -6.32 19.12
CA GLU A 161 -13.83 -6.91 19.87
C GLU A 161 -12.47 -6.48 19.33
N ALA A 162 -12.30 -6.47 18.00
CA ALA A 162 -11.06 -6.05 17.36
C ALA A 162 -10.77 -4.56 17.60
N GLU A 163 -11.77 -3.70 17.40
CA GLU A 163 -11.61 -2.25 17.54
C GLU A 163 -11.38 -1.83 18.99
N GLN A 164 -12.07 -2.46 19.94
CA GLN A 164 -11.84 -2.22 21.37
C GLN A 164 -10.45 -2.67 21.79
N ALA A 165 -10.02 -3.88 21.41
CA ALA A 165 -8.70 -4.39 21.77
C ALA A 165 -7.56 -3.51 21.22
N VAL A 166 -7.68 -3.02 19.98
CA VAL A 166 -6.68 -2.13 19.39
C VAL A 166 -6.67 -0.77 20.08
N THR A 167 -7.83 -0.19 20.35
CA THR A 167 -7.93 1.12 21.01
C THR A 167 -7.35 1.06 22.43
N GLU A 168 -7.64 0.00 23.18
CA GLU A 168 -7.11 -0.20 24.53
C GLU A 168 -5.60 -0.40 24.52
N ARG A 169 -5.06 -1.15 23.56
CA ARG A 169 -3.62 -1.38 23.47
C ARG A 169 -2.84 -0.13 23.09
N ILE A 170 -3.40 0.71 22.20
CA ILE A 170 -2.85 2.04 21.91
C ILE A 170 -2.85 2.88 23.19
N ARG A 171 -3.96 2.89 23.94
CA ARG A 171 -4.07 3.65 25.19
C ARG A 171 -3.02 3.21 26.21
N GLN A 172 -2.83 1.91 26.40
CA GLN A 172 -1.81 1.39 27.31
C GLN A 172 -0.39 1.76 26.89
N ALA A 173 -0.13 1.81 25.58
CA ALA A 173 1.16 2.27 25.04
C ALA A 173 1.42 3.76 25.31
N VAL A 174 0.38 4.61 25.28
CA VAL A 174 0.50 6.04 25.62
C VAL A 174 0.77 6.25 27.11
N VAL A 175 0.16 5.43 27.96
CA VAL A 175 0.24 5.58 29.42
C VAL A 175 1.56 5.03 29.98
N ASN A 176 2.18 4.03 29.35
CA ASN A 176 3.40 3.41 29.86
C ASN A 176 4.69 4.14 29.38
N PRO A 177 5.43 4.83 30.28
CA PRO A 177 6.64 5.57 29.93
C PRO A 177 7.74 4.70 29.31
N GLU A 178 7.88 3.45 29.76
CA GLU A 178 8.92 2.54 29.27
C GLU A 178 8.68 2.15 27.81
N ILE A 179 7.41 1.90 27.45
CA ILE A 179 7.06 1.56 26.07
C ILE A 179 7.38 2.74 25.15
N LEU A 180 7.01 3.95 25.58
CA LEU A 180 7.26 5.18 24.84
C LEU A 180 8.76 5.49 24.71
N GLN A 181 9.56 5.26 25.76
CA GLN A 181 11.01 5.39 25.70
C GLN A 181 11.64 4.40 24.72
N ARG A 182 11.19 3.13 24.71
CA ARG A 182 11.64 2.14 23.72
C ARG A 182 11.27 2.55 22.30
N VAL A 183 10.07 3.13 22.10
CA VAL A 183 9.67 3.68 20.80
C VAL A 183 10.67 4.75 20.37
N VAL A 184 10.88 5.77 21.20
CA VAL A 184 11.79 6.89 20.92
C VAL A 184 13.22 6.40 20.63
N HIS A 185 13.73 5.48 21.44
CA HIS A 185 15.05 4.89 21.25
C HIS A 185 15.16 4.16 19.90
N SER A 186 14.17 3.32 19.57
CA SER A 186 14.14 2.59 18.29
C SER A 186 14.00 3.49 17.07
N VAL A 187 13.31 4.64 17.18
CA VAL A 187 13.25 5.67 16.14
C VAL A 187 14.65 6.25 15.91
N ASN A 188 15.31 6.67 16.99
CA ASN A 188 16.59 7.37 16.92
C ASN A 188 17.74 6.44 16.50
N GLU A 189 17.76 5.18 16.95
CA GLU A 189 18.75 4.19 16.50
C GLU A 189 18.64 3.93 14.99
N ARG A 190 17.43 3.82 14.44
CA ARG A 190 17.26 3.59 13.00
C ARG A 190 17.58 4.81 12.16
N ARG A 191 17.27 6.02 12.64
CA ARG A 191 17.74 7.26 12.01
C ARG A 191 19.26 7.26 11.91
N SER A 192 19.96 6.99 13.02
CA SER A 192 21.42 6.93 13.00
C SER A 192 21.96 5.81 12.09
N GLY A 193 21.30 4.65 12.05
CA GLY A 193 21.64 3.53 11.17
C GLY A 193 21.44 3.79 9.67
N ARG A 194 20.50 4.67 9.28
CA ARG A 194 20.29 5.09 7.89
C ARG A 194 21.23 6.22 7.47
N ILE A 195 21.50 7.16 8.38
CA ILE A 195 22.37 8.32 8.11
C ILE A 195 23.82 7.87 7.84
N LYS A 196 24.33 6.86 8.56
CA LYS A 196 25.70 6.37 8.38
C LYS A 196 26.02 5.91 6.94
N PRO A 197 25.30 4.94 6.35
CA PRO A 197 25.60 4.47 4.99
C PRO A 197 25.37 5.56 3.94
N LEU A 198 24.37 6.43 4.11
CA LEU A 198 24.15 7.58 3.22
C LEU A 198 25.32 8.58 3.24
N ARG A 199 25.90 8.83 4.43
CA ARG A 199 27.10 9.67 4.54
C ARG A 199 28.32 9.01 3.91
N GLU A 200 28.50 7.71 4.09
CA GLU A 200 29.59 6.94 3.46
C GLU A 200 29.45 6.90 1.93
N GLU A 201 28.23 6.78 1.41
CA GLU A 201 28.00 6.86 -0.04
C GLU A 201 28.24 8.28 -0.57
N LEU A 202 27.83 9.31 0.17
CA LEU A 202 28.10 10.71 -0.19
C LEU A 202 29.61 10.99 -0.25
N THR A 203 30.40 10.51 0.72
CA THR A 203 31.86 10.69 0.69
C THR A 203 32.50 9.93 -0.45
N ALA A 204 32.02 8.72 -0.78
CA ALA A 204 32.49 7.96 -1.93
C ALA A 204 32.21 8.68 -3.26
N VAL A 205 30.98 9.18 -3.45
CA VAL A 205 30.60 9.96 -4.65
C VAL A 205 31.42 11.25 -4.76
N GLN A 206 31.63 11.96 -3.65
CA GLN A 206 32.46 13.16 -3.63
C GLN A 206 33.91 12.86 -4.01
N THR A 207 34.44 11.70 -3.59
CA THR A 207 35.79 11.23 -3.98
C THR A 207 35.86 10.86 -5.46
N CYS A 208 34.81 10.25 -6.02
CA CYS A 208 34.73 9.98 -7.45
C CYS A 208 34.71 11.26 -8.29
N ILE A 209 33.96 12.28 -7.85
CA ILE A 209 33.92 13.61 -8.49
C ILE A 209 35.32 14.22 -8.52
N THR A 210 36.04 14.22 -7.38
CA THR A 210 37.41 14.77 -7.34
C THR A 210 38.37 14.04 -8.27
N ILE A 211 38.26 12.70 -8.36
CA ILE A 211 39.09 11.90 -9.29
C ILE A 211 38.77 12.23 -10.76
N LEU A 212 37.50 12.44 -11.10
CA LEU A 212 37.09 12.81 -12.46
C LEU A 212 37.55 14.23 -12.83
N GLU A 213 37.46 15.17 -11.90
CA GLU A 213 37.98 16.53 -12.07
C GLU A 213 39.51 16.54 -12.24
N ASP A 214 40.24 15.73 -11.47
CA ASP A 214 41.69 15.58 -11.62
C ASP A 214 42.08 14.92 -12.95
N LYS A 215 41.33 13.93 -13.41
CA LYS A 215 41.53 13.34 -14.75
C LYS A 215 41.33 14.40 -15.83
N LYS A 216 40.28 15.22 -15.72
CA LYS A 216 40.00 16.29 -16.68
C LYS A 216 41.14 17.31 -16.71
N ARG A 217 41.72 17.66 -15.55
CA ARG A 217 42.91 18.51 -15.45
C ARG A 217 44.12 17.88 -16.16
N LYS A 218 44.41 16.61 -15.90
CA LYS A 218 45.53 15.90 -16.56
C LYS A 218 45.41 15.86 -18.08
N TYR A 219 44.20 15.65 -18.62
CA TYR A 219 44.00 15.69 -20.07
C TYR A 219 44.16 17.10 -20.64
N LEU A 220 43.84 18.14 -19.87
CA LEU A 220 44.10 19.53 -20.26
C LEU A 220 45.61 19.79 -20.31
N ASP A 221 46.35 19.39 -19.29
CA ASP A 221 47.81 19.53 -19.22
C ASP A 221 48.49 18.82 -20.41
N LEU A 222 48.03 17.62 -20.79
CA LEU A 222 48.56 16.87 -21.95
C LEU A 222 48.23 17.54 -23.30
N TYR A 223 47.09 18.21 -23.40
CA TYR A 223 46.74 18.98 -24.60
C TYR A 223 47.56 20.27 -24.70
N GLU A 224 47.88 20.93 -23.59
CA GLU A 224 48.71 22.15 -23.56
C GLU A 224 50.16 21.91 -24.02
N ILE A 225 50.65 20.67 -23.94
CA ILE A 225 52.00 20.26 -24.39
C ILE A 225 51.98 19.73 -25.84
N ASP A 226 50.85 19.82 -26.55
CA ASP A 226 50.63 19.30 -27.92
C ASP A 226 50.83 17.76 -28.06
N ASP A 227 50.74 17.01 -26.95
CA ASP A 227 50.92 15.56 -26.91
C ASP A 227 49.66 14.77 -27.39
N ILE A 228 48.54 15.48 -27.59
CA ILE A 228 47.24 14.91 -27.96
C ILE A 228 46.55 15.78 -29.02
N ASP A 229 45.92 15.17 -30.03
CA ASP A 229 45.12 15.92 -31.01
C ASP A 229 43.79 16.45 -30.43
N ARG A 230 43.24 17.49 -31.08
CA ARG A 230 41.99 18.14 -30.68
C ARG A 230 40.79 17.20 -30.61
N ASP A 231 40.64 16.29 -31.56
CA ASP A 231 39.52 15.36 -31.68
C ASP A 231 39.58 14.31 -30.56
N MET A 232 40.76 13.76 -30.27
CA MET A 232 40.96 12.82 -29.16
C MET A 232 40.69 13.48 -27.79
N PHE A 233 41.13 14.73 -27.61
CA PHE A 233 40.83 15.50 -26.39
C PHE A 233 39.33 15.77 -26.25
N SER A 234 38.67 16.21 -27.32
CA SER A 234 37.23 16.49 -27.37
C SER A 234 36.39 15.25 -27.01
N GLU A 235 36.70 14.10 -27.59
CA GLU A 235 36.00 12.84 -27.32
C GLU A 235 36.16 12.43 -25.85
N ARG A 236 37.40 12.48 -25.33
CA ARG A 236 37.66 12.10 -23.94
C ARG A 236 37.01 13.04 -22.93
N LEU A 237 37.03 14.34 -23.22
CA LEU A 237 36.39 15.37 -22.40
C LEU A 237 34.86 15.19 -22.36
N SER A 238 34.25 14.84 -23.49
CA SER A 238 32.81 14.55 -23.58
C SER A 238 32.41 13.36 -22.69
N VAL A 239 33.20 12.28 -22.70
CA VAL A 239 32.98 11.12 -21.83
C VAL A 239 33.11 11.50 -20.35
N LEU A 240 34.19 12.19 -19.98
CA LEU A 240 34.42 12.60 -18.59
C LEU A 240 33.35 13.57 -18.08
N ASN A 241 32.87 14.51 -18.91
CA ASN A 241 31.79 15.42 -18.53
C ASN A 241 30.47 14.66 -18.31
N LYS A 242 30.15 13.65 -19.14
CA LYS A 242 28.97 12.81 -18.92
C LYS A 242 29.06 12.02 -17.62
N GLU A 243 30.21 11.41 -17.33
CA GLU A 243 30.45 10.71 -16.06
C GLU A 243 30.30 11.67 -14.87
N LEU A 244 30.88 12.88 -14.98
CA LEU A 244 30.78 13.92 -13.96
C LEU A 244 29.32 14.36 -13.71
N ASP A 245 28.55 14.61 -14.77
CA ASP A 245 27.14 14.99 -14.66
C ASP A 245 26.30 13.90 -13.96
N THR A 246 26.61 12.62 -14.24
CA THR A 246 25.92 11.50 -13.56
C THR A 246 26.23 11.46 -12.06
N GLU A 247 27.49 11.65 -11.67
CA GLU A 247 27.89 11.66 -10.26
C GLU A 247 27.43 12.93 -9.52
N LEU A 248 27.39 14.09 -10.19
CA LEU A 248 26.81 15.32 -9.64
C LEU A 248 25.31 15.17 -9.38
N THR A 249 24.57 14.57 -10.32
CA THR A 249 23.14 14.27 -10.14
C THR A 249 22.92 13.32 -8.98
N ARG A 250 23.77 12.29 -8.85
CA ARG A 250 23.75 11.33 -7.75
C ARG A 250 24.03 12.02 -6.41
N ARG A 251 25.04 12.90 -6.36
CA ARG A 251 25.35 13.70 -5.16
C ARG A 251 24.17 14.56 -4.74
N SER A 252 23.58 15.34 -5.65
CA SER A 252 22.44 16.20 -5.31
C SER A 252 21.24 15.40 -4.78
N LYS A 253 21.01 14.19 -5.29
CA LYS A 253 19.99 13.28 -4.76
C LYS A 253 20.30 12.82 -3.33
N LEU A 254 21.54 12.37 -3.08
CA LEU A 254 21.97 11.95 -1.75
C LEU A 254 21.95 13.12 -0.73
N GLU A 255 22.29 14.33 -1.15
CA GLU A 255 22.21 15.54 -0.33
C GLU A 255 20.77 15.89 0.03
N LEU A 256 19.82 15.75 -0.91
CA LEU A 256 18.39 15.91 -0.64
C LEU A 256 17.91 14.88 0.39
N ASP A 257 18.26 13.60 0.18
CA ASP A 257 17.90 12.51 1.10
C ASP A 257 18.50 12.71 2.51
N LEU A 258 19.73 13.25 2.61
CA LEU A 258 20.40 13.58 3.88
C LEU A 258 19.82 14.81 4.57
N ARG A 259 19.38 15.81 3.81
CA ARG A 259 18.75 17.04 4.35
C ARG A 259 17.43 16.72 5.03
N ASP A 260 16.68 15.77 4.49
CA ASP A 260 15.41 15.31 5.07
C ASP A 260 15.62 14.52 6.38
N ASP A 261 16.76 13.84 6.55
CA ASP A 261 17.07 13.00 7.72
C ASP A 261 17.91 13.71 8.82
N GLN A 262 18.31 14.97 8.63
CA GLN A 262 19.11 15.76 9.61
C GLN A 262 18.31 16.34 10.80
N ALA A 263 17.02 16.03 10.93
CA ALA A 263 16.22 16.49 12.07
C ALA A 263 16.77 15.97 13.40
N ASP A 264 16.78 16.82 14.43
CA ASP A 264 17.19 16.50 15.80
C ASP A 264 16.57 15.17 16.29
N PRO A 265 17.25 14.45 17.21
CA PRO A 265 16.70 13.25 17.83
C PRO A 265 15.28 13.52 18.31
N VAL A 266 14.34 12.62 18.00
CA VAL A 266 12.96 12.79 18.43
C VAL A 266 12.93 12.83 19.94
N SER A 267 12.45 13.94 20.51
CA SER A 267 12.37 14.08 21.96
C SER A 267 11.21 13.23 22.49
N TYR A 268 11.44 12.63 23.66
CA TYR A 268 10.41 11.85 24.36
C TYR A 268 9.15 12.68 24.64
N GLU A 269 9.30 13.97 24.95
CA GLU A 269 8.20 14.89 25.22
C GLU A 269 7.35 15.18 23.98
N LEU A 270 7.98 15.27 22.80
CA LEU A 270 7.27 15.43 21.54
C LEU A 270 6.40 14.19 21.25
N VAL A 271 6.95 12.98 21.36
CA VAL A 271 6.15 11.76 21.13
C VAL A 271 5.04 11.64 22.18
N ARG A 272 5.30 11.97 23.45
CA ARG A 272 4.29 11.95 24.51
C ARG A 272 3.14 12.91 24.22
N SER A 273 3.45 14.15 23.82
CA SER A 273 2.42 15.15 23.52
C SER A 273 1.59 14.76 22.29
N LEU A 274 2.23 14.27 21.23
CA LEU A 274 1.56 13.76 20.02
C LEU A 274 0.64 12.58 20.33
N MET A 275 1.09 11.61 21.13
CA MET A 275 0.30 10.44 21.51
C MET A 275 -0.85 10.76 22.45
N THR A 276 -0.68 11.74 23.35
CA THR A 276 -1.75 12.21 24.23
C THR A 276 -2.84 12.94 23.42
N ASN A 277 -2.42 13.81 22.50
CA ASN A 277 -3.34 14.48 21.59
C ASN A 277 -4.04 13.49 20.66
N PHE A 278 -3.36 12.40 20.28
CA PHE A 278 -3.93 11.37 19.42
C PHE A 278 -5.13 10.64 20.06
N ASP A 279 -5.06 10.27 21.34
CA ASP A 279 -6.20 9.63 22.03
C ASP A 279 -7.42 10.57 22.06
N ALA A 280 -7.20 11.85 22.34
CA ALA A 280 -8.25 12.87 22.33
C ALA A 280 -8.86 13.03 20.92
N LEU A 281 -8.02 13.13 19.88
CA LEU A 281 -8.44 13.26 18.49
C LEU A 281 -9.22 12.02 18.01
N LEU A 282 -8.80 10.81 18.37
CA LEU A 282 -9.50 9.57 18.00
C LEU A 282 -10.94 9.50 18.55
N ARG A 283 -11.22 10.14 19.70
CA ARG A 283 -12.55 10.14 20.31
C ARG A 283 -13.49 11.17 19.69
N GLN A 284 -12.97 12.34 19.35
CA GLN A 284 -13.77 13.48 18.88
C GLN A 284 -13.93 13.52 17.36
N SER A 285 -13.12 12.77 16.61
CA SER A 285 -13.12 12.80 15.15
C SER A 285 -14.16 11.90 14.50
N LEU A 286 -14.59 12.28 13.30
CA LEU A 286 -15.52 11.52 12.46
C LEU A 286 -14.88 10.20 11.97
N PHE A 287 -15.70 9.24 11.55
CA PHE A 287 -15.22 7.92 11.12
C PHE A 287 -14.09 7.95 10.08
N GLN A 288 -14.21 8.79 9.04
CA GLN A 288 -13.17 8.89 7.99
C GLN A 288 -11.85 9.37 8.57
N GLN A 289 -11.90 10.38 9.44
CA GLN A 289 -10.73 10.93 10.12
C GLN A 289 -10.09 9.88 11.05
N ARG A 290 -10.90 9.20 11.89
CA ARG A 290 -10.43 8.11 12.76
C ARG A 290 -9.75 7.00 11.98
N LYS A 291 -10.33 6.62 10.83
CA LYS A 291 -9.75 5.61 9.96
C LYS A 291 -8.41 6.05 9.39
N THR A 292 -8.34 7.27 8.85
CA THR A 292 -7.07 7.82 8.33
C THR A 292 -6.00 7.86 9.42
N LEU A 293 -6.35 8.37 10.60
CA LEU A 293 -5.49 8.42 11.78
C LEU A 293 -4.94 7.04 12.17
N LEU A 294 -5.80 6.02 12.26
CA LEU A 294 -5.37 4.65 12.58
C LEU A 294 -4.51 4.04 11.47
N HIS A 295 -4.81 4.30 10.21
CA HIS A 295 -4.02 3.83 9.07
C HIS A 295 -2.65 4.51 8.94
N LEU A 296 -2.51 5.70 9.50
CA LEU A 296 -1.26 6.44 9.55
C LEU A 296 -0.32 5.88 10.64
N ILE A 297 -0.87 5.55 11.81
CA ILE A 297 -0.08 5.10 12.97
C ILE A 297 0.09 3.59 13.02
N ILE A 298 -0.85 2.80 12.52
CA ILE A 298 -0.78 1.35 12.57
C ILE A 298 -0.33 0.81 11.22
N LYS A 299 0.76 0.04 11.23
CA LYS A 299 1.27 -0.69 10.06
C LYS A 299 0.49 -1.97 9.81
N LYS A 300 0.38 -2.80 10.86
CA LYS A 300 -0.35 -4.08 10.81
C LYS A 300 -0.81 -4.52 12.19
N ILE A 301 -1.91 -5.25 12.22
CA ILE A 301 -2.45 -5.88 13.43
C ILE A 301 -2.42 -7.39 13.20
N THR A 302 -1.82 -8.14 14.11
CA THR A 302 -1.80 -9.61 14.04
C THR A 302 -2.84 -10.18 14.99
N LEU A 303 -3.37 -11.34 14.61
CA LEU A 303 -4.26 -12.12 15.47
C LEU A 303 -3.53 -13.35 16.00
N ASP A 304 -3.91 -13.82 17.18
CA ASP A 304 -3.51 -15.12 17.71
C ASP A 304 -4.31 -16.26 17.07
N GLU A 305 -3.89 -17.49 17.32
CA GLU A 305 -4.63 -18.72 16.96
C GLU A 305 -6.07 -18.72 17.49
N LYS A 306 -6.30 -18.10 18.66
CA LYS A 306 -7.63 -17.90 19.27
C LYS A 306 -8.44 -16.76 18.62
N LYS A 307 -7.95 -16.16 17.54
CA LYS A 307 -8.59 -15.06 16.78
C LYS A 307 -8.80 -13.80 17.63
N ARG A 308 -7.87 -13.52 18.54
CA ARG A 308 -7.80 -12.30 19.36
C ARG A 308 -6.65 -11.42 18.88
N VAL A 309 -6.70 -10.12 19.15
CA VAL A 309 -5.62 -9.20 18.79
C VAL A 309 -4.37 -9.51 19.61
N SER A 310 -3.31 -9.95 18.95
CA SER A 310 -2.08 -10.43 19.59
C SER A 310 -1.02 -9.37 19.70
N SER A 311 -0.83 -8.63 18.62
CA SER A 311 0.07 -7.48 18.59
C SER A 311 -0.41 -6.42 17.62
N VAL A 312 -0.07 -5.17 17.94
CA VAL A 312 -0.32 -4.01 17.09
C VAL A 312 1.00 -3.39 16.71
N GLU A 313 1.40 -3.52 15.45
CA GLU A 313 2.61 -2.88 14.93
C GLU A 313 2.34 -1.43 14.56
N LEU A 314 2.94 -0.52 15.33
CA LEU A 314 2.91 0.92 15.05
C LEU A 314 4.01 1.32 14.06
N ALA A 315 3.67 2.17 13.11
CA ALA A 315 4.58 2.88 12.22
C ALA A 315 4.44 4.40 12.42
N PHE A 316 5.56 5.07 12.66
CA PHE A 316 5.63 6.52 12.80
C PHE A 316 6.32 7.11 11.57
N ASN A 317 5.56 7.37 10.50
CA ASN A 317 6.08 7.84 9.21
C ASN A 317 6.31 9.37 9.15
N GLU A 318 6.96 9.83 8.08
CA GLU A 318 7.09 11.26 7.73
C GLU A 318 5.74 11.93 7.46
N ASP A 319 4.77 11.17 6.95
CA ASP A 319 3.40 11.66 6.68
C ASP A 319 2.60 11.85 7.99
N THR A 320 2.86 11.03 9.02
CA THR A 320 2.33 11.30 10.37
C THR A 320 2.93 12.57 10.93
N GLU A 321 4.20 12.86 10.69
CA GLU A 321 4.79 14.13 11.15
C GLU A 321 4.23 15.32 10.33
N LYS A 322 4.14 15.24 9.00
CA LYS A 322 3.58 16.30 8.15
C LYS A 322 2.11 16.62 8.47
N HIS A 323 1.25 15.60 8.65
CA HIS A 323 -0.17 15.82 8.96
C HIS A 323 -0.42 16.26 10.41
N PHE A 324 0.48 15.97 11.34
CA PHE A 324 0.38 16.43 12.73
C PHE A 324 1.10 17.76 12.99
N LEU A 325 2.11 18.15 12.18
CA LEU A 325 3.03 19.26 12.47
C LEU A 325 3.02 20.41 11.45
N SER A 326 2.31 20.35 10.31
CA SER A 326 2.23 21.51 9.40
C SER A 326 1.25 22.57 9.90
N GLN A 327 1.77 23.68 10.44
CA GLN A 327 1.06 24.95 10.57
C GLN A 327 1.36 25.85 9.36
N ALA A 328 0.33 26.30 8.62
CA ALA A 328 0.03 27.72 8.43
C ALA A 328 -1.15 27.93 7.45
N PRO A 329 -1.92 29.03 7.63
CA PRO A 329 -3.23 29.23 7.05
C PRO A 329 -3.16 30.01 5.73
N SER A 330 -3.90 29.56 4.72
CA SER A 330 -4.57 30.46 3.78
C SER A 330 -5.67 29.68 3.05
N VAL A 331 -6.91 30.09 3.34
CA VAL A 331 -8.04 30.14 2.41
C VAL A 331 -8.19 28.91 1.48
N LEU A 332 -9.03 27.96 1.89
CA LEU A 332 -10.16 27.45 1.10
C LEU A 332 -10.89 26.36 1.90
N LEU A 333 -12.17 26.63 2.20
CA LEU A 333 -13.14 25.81 2.94
C LEU A 333 -13.55 24.52 2.21
N SER A 334 -12.62 23.81 1.57
CA SER A 334 -12.96 22.65 0.72
C SER A 334 -11.90 21.54 0.72
N ALA A 335 -11.38 21.16 1.88
CA ALA A 335 -10.61 19.93 2.03
C ALA A 335 -11.03 19.15 3.28
N GLU A 336 -11.67 18.00 3.09
CA GLU A 336 -12.00 17.05 4.15
C GLU A 336 -10.71 16.57 4.83
N GLY A 337 -10.46 16.95 6.09
CA GLY A 337 -9.48 16.28 6.95
C GLY A 337 -8.42 17.11 7.69
N ALA A 338 -8.50 18.44 7.74
CA ALA A 338 -7.54 19.25 8.50
C ALA A 338 -7.88 19.35 10.01
N PHE A 339 -6.87 19.25 10.88
CA PHE A 339 -6.96 19.41 12.34
C PHE A 339 -6.21 20.68 12.79
N PRO A 340 -6.76 21.56 13.65
CA PRO A 340 -6.04 22.73 14.16
C PRO A 340 -5.36 22.43 15.49
N MET A 341 -4.03 22.57 15.58
CA MET A 341 -3.27 22.52 16.86
C MET A 341 -2.10 23.52 16.85
N SER A 342 -1.79 24.06 18.03
CA SER A 342 -0.72 25.04 18.28
C SER A 342 0.61 24.33 18.64
N GLY A 343 1.67 24.50 17.84
CA GLY A 343 3.02 23.99 18.13
C GLY A 343 3.95 23.96 16.91
N LYS A 344 5.26 24.20 17.13
CA LYS A 344 6.31 24.28 16.10
C LYS A 344 6.59 22.94 15.41
N ALA A 345 6.85 22.99 14.10
CA ALA A 345 6.97 21.85 13.21
C ALA A 345 8.38 21.20 13.20
N ILE A 346 8.45 19.88 13.19
CA ILE A 346 9.66 19.07 12.91
C ILE A 346 9.21 17.93 11.96
N LYS A 347 9.99 17.58 10.93
CA LYS A 347 9.66 16.53 9.95
C LYS A 347 10.74 15.47 9.94
N ALA A 348 10.36 14.21 9.83
CA ALA A 348 11.29 13.10 9.76
C ALA A 348 10.65 11.80 9.29
N SER A 349 11.38 11.14 8.40
CA SER A 349 11.01 9.87 7.78
C SER A 349 11.50 8.69 8.60
N SER A 350 10.63 7.73 8.91
CA SER A 350 11.02 6.31 8.99
C SER A 350 9.82 5.40 9.29
N TYR A 351 9.91 4.12 8.92
CA TYR A 351 8.88 3.13 9.26
C TYR A 351 9.29 2.34 10.51
N LEU A 352 8.36 2.22 11.48
CA LEU A 352 8.50 1.37 12.65
C LEU A 352 7.60 0.13 12.59
N ALA A 353 8.00 -0.89 13.33
CA ALA A 353 7.20 -2.05 13.66
C ALA A 353 7.49 -2.34 15.13
N LEU A 354 6.62 -1.85 16.01
CA LEU A 354 6.65 -2.13 17.43
C LEU A 354 5.59 -3.16 17.75
N ILE A 355 5.98 -4.37 18.14
CA ILE A 355 5.05 -5.39 18.62
C ILE A 355 4.64 -4.99 20.04
N ILE A 356 3.51 -4.30 20.18
CA ILE A 356 2.88 -4.01 21.47
C ILE A 356 1.81 -5.03 21.73
#